data_AF-A0A945MC88-F1
#
_entry.id   AF-A0A945MC88-F1
#
_cell.length_a   1.000
_cell.length_b   1.000
_cell.length_c   1.000
_cell.angle_alpha   90.00
_cell.angle_beta   90.00
_cell.angle_gamma   90.00
#
_symmetry.space_group_name_H-M   'P 1'
#
loop_
_entity.id
_entity.type
_entity.pdbx_description
1 polymer ?
#
loop_
_entity_poly.entity_id
_entity_poly.type
_entity_poly.pdbx_seq_one_letter_code
_entity_poly.pdbx_strand_id
1 'polypeptide(L)'
;MSKVKNILFIMCDQLRADYLSCAGHPRLETPNIDALAKRGVLFPKAYCQAPVCGGSRMSFYTGRYNFSHGASWNGIPLNIGEKTLGDYLRPLDYRVALVGKTHMNADDDGMKRLNIDPQSPEGILASECGFEPYERDDGLWGHEEFIPKDLPYNNYLRSLGYESKNPWHDFANSHEGPNGEILSGWYIRNNHLPARVKEEHSETAYMTNKAMDFITETGENSWCLHLSY
;
A
#
# COMPACT_ATOMS: atom_id res chain seq x y z
N MET A 1 21.30 -13.90 19.32
CA MET A 1 20.82 -13.68 17.94
C MET A 1 21.34 -12.33 17.48
N SER A 2 21.87 -12.22 16.26
CA SER A 2 22.26 -10.91 15.69
C SER A 2 21.01 -10.03 15.52
N LYS A 3 21.14 -8.71 15.73
CA LYS A 3 20.07 -7.74 15.46
C LYS A 3 19.63 -7.90 14.00
N VAL A 4 18.33 -8.04 13.74
CA VAL A 4 17.78 -8.04 12.38
C VAL A 4 18.11 -6.69 11.76
N LYS A 5 18.82 -6.65 10.64
CA LYS A 5 19.24 -5.36 10.05
C LYS A 5 18.04 -4.63 9.43
N ASN A 6 17.28 -5.36 8.61
CA ASN A 6 16.21 -4.80 7.79
C ASN A 6 14.93 -5.62 7.89
N ILE A 7 13.78 -4.95 7.76
CA ILE A 7 12.44 -5.56 7.79
C ILE A 7 11.71 -5.15 6.50
N LEU A 8 11.38 -6.13 5.66
CA LEU A 8 10.49 -5.93 4.51
C LEU A 8 9.10 -6.44 4.87
N PHE A 9 8.17 -5.52 5.13
CA PHE A 9 6.79 -5.82 5.46
C PHE A 9 5.91 -5.73 4.20
N ILE A 10 5.73 -6.87 3.55
CA ILE A 10 4.90 -7.00 2.35
C ILE A 10 3.44 -7.23 2.73
N MET A 11 2.52 -6.50 2.13
CA MET A 11 1.07 -6.72 2.22
C MET A 11 0.44 -6.60 0.83
N CYS A 12 -0.57 -7.43 0.56
CA CYS A 12 -1.42 -7.30 -0.62
C CYS A 12 -2.86 -7.07 -0.15
N ASP A 13 -3.52 -6.02 -0.63
CA ASP A 13 -4.92 -5.77 -0.30
C ASP A 13 -5.82 -6.89 -0.84
N GLN A 14 -6.78 -7.31 -0.02
CA GLN A 14 -7.83 -8.28 -0.37
C GLN A 14 -7.36 -9.67 -0.85
N LEU A 15 -6.08 -10.04 -0.64
CA LEU A 15 -5.58 -11.38 -0.92
C LEU A 15 -6.21 -12.41 0.02
N ARG A 16 -6.91 -13.40 -0.55
CA ARG A 16 -7.44 -14.53 0.21
C ARG A 16 -6.31 -15.46 0.66
N ALA A 17 -6.41 -15.95 1.90
CA ALA A 17 -5.44 -16.88 2.47
C ALA A 17 -5.30 -18.19 1.68
N ASP A 18 -6.35 -18.63 0.98
CA ASP A 18 -6.38 -19.87 0.20
C ASP A 18 -6.01 -19.69 -1.28
N TYR A 19 -5.58 -18.49 -1.71
CA TYR A 19 -5.15 -18.19 -3.10
C TYR A 19 -3.62 -18.29 -3.29
N LEU A 20 -2.95 -19.12 -2.49
CA LEU A 20 -1.52 -19.39 -2.57
C LEU A 20 -1.29 -20.91 -2.67
N SER A 21 -0.34 -21.36 -3.50
CA SER A 21 -0.07 -22.81 -3.64
C SER A 21 0.47 -23.42 -2.35
N CYS A 22 1.31 -22.71 -1.58
CA CYS A 22 1.72 -23.13 -0.23
C CYS A 22 0.57 -23.22 0.79
N ALA A 23 -0.57 -22.60 0.51
CA ALA A 23 -1.81 -22.73 1.30
C ALA A 23 -2.79 -23.76 0.72
N GLY A 24 -2.40 -24.48 -0.34
CA GLY A 24 -3.17 -25.57 -0.93
C GLY A 24 -4.07 -25.18 -2.09
N HIS A 25 -3.90 -24.01 -2.72
CA HIS A 25 -4.69 -23.66 -3.91
C HIS A 25 -4.46 -24.69 -5.03
N PRO A 26 -5.51 -25.28 -5.64
CA PRO A 26 -5.35 -26.45 -6.51
C PRO A 26 -4.85 -26.16 -7.93
N ARG A 27 -4.78 -24.88 -8.33
CA ARG A 27 -4.49 -24.48 -9.74
C ARG A 27 -3.60 -23.26 -9.91
N LEU A 28 -3.36 -22.50 -8.85
CA LEU A 28 -2.63 -21.23 -8.92
C LEU A 28 -1.26 -21.50 -8.33
N GLU A 29 -0.23 -21.36 -9.14
CA GLU A 29 1.14 -21.57 -8.71
C GLU A 29 1.74 -20.24 -8.26
N THR A 30 2.24 -20.19 -7.03
CA THR A 30 2.90 -19.01 -6.44
C THR A 30 4.32 -19.34 -5.98
N PRO A 31 5.20 -19.81 -6.88
CA PRO A 31 6.47 -20.43 -6.51
C PRO A 31 7.39 -19.52 -5.69
N ASN A 32 7.36 -18.21 -5.93
CA ASN A 32 8.17 -17.24 -5.18
C ASN A 32 7.70 -17.07 -3.72
N ILE A 33 6.39 -17.02 -3.49
CA ILE A 33 5.81 -16.95 -2.14
C ILE A 33 6.00 -18.29 -1.43
N ASP A 34 5.84 -19.41 -2.15
CA ASP A 34 6.10 -20.75 -1.63
C ASP A 34 7.56 -20.92 -1.21
N ALA A 35 8.50 -20.36 -1.98
CA ALA A 35 9.91 -20.36 -1.63
C ALA A 35 10.18 -19.58 -0.33
N LEU A 36 9.49 -18.45 -0.11
CA LEU A 36 9.55 -17.70 1.15
C LEU A 36 8.98 -18.52 2.33
N ALA A 37 7.83 -19.19 2.13
CA ALA A 37 7.24 -20.05 3.15
C ALA A 37 8.17 -21.21 3.53
N LYS A 38 8.83 -21.86 2.54
CA LYS A 38 9.76 -22.98 2.75
C LYS A 38 11.01 -22.61 3.57
N ARG A 39 11.46 -21.36 3.50
CA ARG A 39 12.64 -20.85 4.23
C ARG A 39 12.28 -20.12 5.53
N GLY A 40 11.00 -20.09 5.89
CA GLY A 40 10.46 -19.33 7.01
C GLY A 40 9.37 -20.09 7.76
N VAL A 41 8.37 -19.36 8.25
CA VAL A 41 7.22 -19.92 8.97
C VAL A 41 5.93 -19.43 8.31
N LEU A 42 5.06 -20.38 7.95
CA LEU A 42 3.70 -20.11 7.49
C LEU A 42 2.74 -20.20 8.68
N PHE A 43 1.90 -19.18 8.87
CA PHE A 43 0.90 -19.13 9.94
C PHE A 43 -0.50 -19.46 9.38
N PRO A 44 -1.01 -20.70 9.54
CA PRO A 44 -2.29 -21.11 8.94
C PRO A 44 -3.53 -20.54 9.65
N LYS A 45 -3.33 -19.86 10.78
CA LYS A 45 -4.40 -19.31 11.64
C LYS A 45 -4.08 -17.87 12.03
N ALA A 46 -3.86 -17.02 11.03
CA ALA A 46 -3.68 -15.58 11.21
C ALA A 46 -4.98 -14.84 10.86
N TYR A 47 -5.44 -13.96 11.76
CA TYR A 47 -6.69 -13.21 11.61
C TYR A 47 -6.43 -11.72 11.78
N CYS A 48 -6.99 -10.90 10.88
CA CYS A 48 -7.02 -9.46 11.05
C CYS A 48 -8.05 -9.03 12.11
N GLN A 49 -7.86 -7.84 12.68
CA GLN A 49 -8.72 -7.32 13.75
C GLN A 49 -9.99 -6.63 13.22
N ALA A 50 -10.08 -6.38 11.91
CA ALA A 50 -11.28 -5.88 11.26
C ALA A 50 -11.39 -6.43 9.81
N PRO A 51 -12.59 -6.71 9.30
CA PRO A 51 -12.79 -7.22 7.94
C PRO A 51 -12.94 -6.09 6.89
N VAL A 52 -12.28 -4.94 7.10
CA VAL A 52 -12.32 -3.77 6.19
C VAL A 52 -10.97 -3.05 6.20
N CYS A 53 -10.58 -2.45 5.07
CA CYS A 53 -9.23 -1.95 4.82
C CYS A 53 -8.70 -1.03 5.93
N GLY A 54 -9.33 0.13 6.16
CA GLY A 54 -8.87 1.14 7.12
C GLY A 54 -8.76 0.59 8.54
N GLY A 55 -9.84 0.03 9.08
CA GLY A 55 -9.84 -0.54 10.44
C GLY A 55 -8.82 -1.67 10.62
N SER A 56 -8.64 -2.53 9.61
CA SER A 56 -7.64 -3.61 9.65
C SER A 56 -6.22 -3.06 9.67
N ARG A 57 -5.93 -2.13 8.75
CA ARG A 57 -4.60 -1.50 8.58
C ARG A 57 -4.21 -0.70 9.81
N MET A 58 -5.11 0.07 10.40
CA MET A 58 -4.82 0.81 11.64
C MET A 58 -4.48 -0.13 12.81
N SER A 59 -5.10 -1.31 12.90
CA SER A 59 -4.71 -2.32 13.88
C SER A 59 -3.31 -2.89 13.61
N PHE A 60 -2.95 -3.13 12.34
CA PHE A 60 -1.58 -3.54 11.97
C PHE A 60 -0.54 -2.49 12.36
N TYR A 61 -0.82 -1.22 12.09
CA TYR A 61 0.15 -0.14 12.28
C TYR A 61 0.28 0.29 13.74
N THR A 62 -0.75 0.11 14.57
CA THR A 62 -0.69 0.44 16.00
C THR A 62 -0.36 -0.76 16.90
N GLY A 63 -0.51 -1.99 16.38
CA GLY A 63 -0.43 -3.21 17.18
C GLY A 63 -1.55 -3.34 18.22
N ARG A 64 -2.65 -2.59 18.04
CA ARG A 64 -3.76 -2.48 18.98
C ARG A 64 -5.06 -2.94 18.34
N TYR A 65 -6.00 -3.36 19.16
CA TYR A 65 -7.34 -3.74 18.69
C TYR A 65 -8.10 -2.52 18.15
N ASN A 66 -8.99 -2.76 17.18
CA ASN A 66 -9.87 -1.74 16.61
C ASN A 66 -10.61 -0.91 17.69
N PHE A 67 -11.15 -1.58 18.71
CA PHE A 67 -11.81 -0.92 19.85
C PHE A 67 -10.87 -0.02 20.68
N SER A 68 -9.55 -0.25 20.65
CA SER A 68 -8.58 0.54 21.41
C SER A 68 -8.17 1.83 20.68
N HIS A 69 -7.92 1.76 19.36
CA HIS A 69 -7.44 2.90 18.59
C HIS A 69 -8.55 3.73 17.93
N GLY A 70 -9.79 3.22 17.85
CA GLY A 70 -10.98 3.98 17.47
C GLY A 70 -11.17 4.25 15.97
N ALA A 71 -10.10 4.20 15.16
CA ALA A 71 -10.17 4.24 13.68
C ALA A 71 -10.86 2.99 13.12
N SER A 72 -12.19 2.99 13.15
CA SER A 72 -12.99 1.76 13.13
C SER A 72 -13.50 1.33 11.75
N TRP A 73 -13.39 2.22 10.75
CA TRP A 73 -13.86 2.00 9.39
C TRP A 73 -12.99 2.76 8.39
N ASN A 74 -13.23 2.57 7.08
CA ASN A 74 -12.59 3.38 6.05
C ASN A 74 -12.93 4.87 6.23
N GLY A 75 -11.95 5.75 6.08
CA GLY A 75 -12.15 7.19 6.18
C GLY A 75 -12.19 7.75 7.61
N ILE A 76 -12.20 6.89 8.65
CA ILE A 76 -12.16 7.34 10.04
C ILE A 76 -10.70 7.62 10.43
N PRO A 77 -10.33 8.87 10.76
CA PRO A 77 -8.96 9.20 11.12
C PRO A 77 -8.44 8.42 12.33
N LEU A 78 -7.15 8.10 12.32
CA LEU A 78 -6.46 7.62 13.52
C LEU A 78 -6.14 8.80 14.42
N ASN A 79 -6.53 8.70 15.69
CA ASN A 79 -6.29 9.75 16.67
C ASN A 79 -4.79 10.11 16.75
N ILE A 80 -4.47 11.41 16.71
CA ILE A 80 -3.10 11.93 16.71
C ILE A 80 -2.23 11.45 17.90
N GLY A 81 -2.84 11.01 19.01
CA GLY A 81 -2.14 10.49 20.18
C GLY A 81 -1.82 8.99 20.15
N GLU A 82 -2.34 8.24 19.17
CA GLU A 82 -2.06 6.81 19.04
C GLU A 82 -0.65 6.58 18.49
N LYS A 83 0.13 5.74 19.19
CA LYS A 83 1.45 5.35 18.73
C LYS A 83 1.35 4.35 17.59
N THR A 84 2.25 4.50 16.64
CA THR A 84 2.35 3.66 15.44
C THR A 84 3.64 2.85 15.45
N LEU A 85 3.75 1.88 14.54
CA LEU A 85 4.92 1.05 14.31
C LEU A 85 6.18 1.91 14.13
N GLY A 86 6.05 3.04 13.42
CA GLY A 86 7.14 3.99 13.23
C GLY A 86 7.68 4.55 14.54
N ASP A 87 6.82 4.83 15.52
CA ASP A 87 7.22 5.40 16.81
C ASP A 87 7.94 4.40 17.71
N TYR A 88 7.72 3.10 17.48
CA TYR A 88 8.44 2.04 18.17
C TYR A 88 9.77 1.68 17.49
N LEU A 89 9.85 1.78 16.15
CA LEU A 89 11.03 1.38 15.39
C LEU A 89 12.06 2.51 15.21
N ARG A 90 11.63 3.76 15.02
CA ARG A 90 12.56 4.90 14.84
C ARG A 90 13.56 5.06 15.99
N PRO A 91 13.19 4.94 17.29
CA PRO A 91 14.14 4.99 18.41
C PRO A 91 15.16 3.84 18.44
N LEU A 92 15.00 2.81 17.59
CA LEU A 92 15.90 1.67 17.44
C LEU A 92 16.82 1.81 16.21
N ASP A 93 16.89 3.02 15.64
CA ASP A 93 17.67 3.42 14.47
C ASP A 93 17.19 2.81 13.13
N TYR A 94 15.87 2.56 13.01
CA TYR A 94 15.27 2.18 11.73
C TYR A 94 14.72 3.41 10.99
N ARG A 95 15.06 3.53 9.69
CA ARG A 95 14.25 4.30 8.74
C ARG A 95 12.95 3.53 8.48
N VAL A 96 11.80 4.12 8.76
CA VAL A 96 10.49 3.45 8.62
C VAL A 96 9.71 4.11 7.51
N ALA A 97 9.58 3.43 6.38
CA ALA A 97 9.06 4.01 5.15
C ALA A 97 7.92 3.17 4.56
N LEU A 98 7.14 3.82 3.69
CA LEU A 98 6.03 3.25 2.96
C LEU A 98 6.25 3.36 1.44
N VAL A 99 6.04 2.26 0.76
CA VAL A 99 5.81 2.20 -0.69
C VAL A 99 4.45 1.52 -0.90
N GLY A 100 3.46 2.31 -1.30
CA GLY A 100 2.09 1.89 -1.57
C GLY A 100 1.08 2.36 -0.53
N LYS A 101 0.16 1.46 -0.15
CA LYS A 101 -1.11 1.78 0.51
C LYS A 101 -1.07 1.77 2.04
N THR A 102 -1.76 2.72 2.68
CA THR A 102 -2.08 2.65 4.13
C THR A 102 -3.56 2.82 4.43
N HIS A 103 -4.33 3.44 3.53
CA HIS A 103 -5.70 3.85 3.80
C HIS A 103 -5.79 4.79 5.02
N MET A 104 -4.71 5.52 5.31
CA MET A 104 -4.63 6.48 6.42
C MET A 104 -5.37 7.76 6.06
N ASN A 105 -6.14 8.26 7.03
CA ASN A 105 -6.72 9.60 7.03
C ASN A 105 -6.15 10.37 8.23
N ALA A 106 -5.59 11.56 7.96
CA ALA A 106 -5.01 12.41 9.00
C ALA A 106 -6.09 12.94 9.96
N ASP A 107 -5.75 13.02 11.25
CA ASP A 107 -6.57 13.68 12.27
C ASP A 107 -6.26 15.19 12.26
N ASP A 108 -6.77 15.87 11.23
CA ASP A 108 -6.53 17.31 11.00
C ASP A 108 -6.98 18.17 12.18
N ASP A 109 -8.12 17.82 12.80
CA ASP A 109 -8.64 18.52 13.99
C ASP A 109 -7.73 18.31 15.20
N GLY A 110 -7.21 17.08 15.39
CA GLY A 110 -6.23 16.76 16.41
C GLY A 110 -4.91 17.52 16.22
N MET A 111 -4.38 17.55 14.99
CA MET A 111 -3.17 18.31 14.66
C MET A 111 -3.37 19.80 14.89
N LYS A 112 -4.48 20.38 14.40
CA LYS A 112 -4.81 21.79 14.60
C LYS A 112 -4.93 22.15 16.08
N ARG A 113 -5.59 21.29 16.87
CA ARG A 113 -5.74 21.49 18.33
C ARG A 113 -4.39 21.51 19.06
N LEU A 114 -3.40 20.78 18.56
CA LEU A 114 -2.05 20.70 19.14
C LEU A 114 -1.06 21.67 18.47
N ASN A 115 -1.50 22.50 17.53
CA ASN A 115 -0.65 23.39 16.71
C ASN A 115 0.49 22.64 15.99
N ILE A 116 0.20 21.44 15.48
CA ILE A 116 1.13 20.69 14.63
C ILE A 116 0.93 21.17 13.19
N ASP A 117 2.01 21.65 12.56
CA ASP A 117 2.01 21.99 11.15
C ASP A 117 2.04 20.70 10.32
N PRO A 118 1.04 20.42 9.46
CA PRO A 118 1.03 19.23 8.60
C PRO A 118 2.24 19.11 7.67
N GLN A 119 2.96 20.21 7.41
CA GLN A 119 4.16 20.22 6.57
C GLN A 119 5.46 20.07 7.38
N SER A 120 5.40 20.05 8.72
CA SER A 120 6.58 19.73 9.52
C SER A 120 6.93 18.24 9.41
N PRO A 121 8.17 17.83 9.70
CA PRO A 121 8.53 16.40 9.72
C PRO A 121 7.60 15.56 10.62
N GLU A 122 7.22 16.09 11.78
CA GLU A 122 6.29 15.43 12.70
C GLU A 122 4.86 15.41 12.16
N GLY A 123 4.40 16.48 11.50
CA GLY A 123 3.09 16.56 10.88
C GLY A 123 2.92 15.61 9.71
N ILE A 124 3.96 15.42 8.90
CA ILE A 124 3.98 14.43 7.81
C ILE A 124 3.85 13.02 8.40
N LEU A 125 4.69 12.67 9.39
CA LEU A 125 4.61 11.37 10.04
C LEU A 125 3.25 11.13 10.69
N ALA A 126 2.68 12.14 11.35
CA ALA A 126 1.35 12.07 11.93
C ALA A 126 0.26 11.82 10.87
N SER A 127 0.35 12.47 9.71
CA SER A 127 -0.59 12.33 8.60
C SER A 127 -0.46 10.99 7.87
N GLU A 128 0.70 10.35 7.98
CA GLU A 128 1.08 9.14 7.24
C GLU A 128 1.22 7.91 8.14
N CYS A 129 0.48 7.87 9.25
CA CYS A 129 0.45 6.74 10.19
C CYS A 129 1.85 6.32 10.70
N GLY A 130 2.74 7.30 10.87
CA GLY A 130 4.10 7.15 11.36
C GLY A 130 5.11 6.67 10.32
N PHE A 131 4.73 6.51 9.05
CA PHE A 131 5.63 6.15 7.96
C PHE A 131 6.20 7.39 7.26
N GLU A 132 7.44 7.30 6.82
CA GLU A 132 7.96 8.16 5.76
C GLU A 132 7.29 7.79 4.43
N PRO A 133 6.53 8.69 3.77
CA PRO A 133 5.77 8.37 2.56
C PRO A 133 6.67 8.37 1.31
N TYR A 134 7.53 7.36 1.16
CA TYR A 134 8.46 7.27 0.01
C TYR A 134 7.71 7.23 -1.33
N GLU A 135 6.62 6.45 -1.39
CA GLU A 135 5.68 6.45 -2.53
C GLU A 135 4.27 6.11 -2.00
N ARG A 136 3.56 7.07 -1.40
CA ARG A 136 2.20 6.85 -0.87
C ARG A 136 1.18 6.80 -2.01
N ASP A 137 0.53 5.66 -2.17
CA ASP A 137 -0.56 5.46 -3.13
C ASP A 137 -1.54 4.40 -2.60
N ASP A 138 -2.81 4.77 -2.38
CA ASP A 138 -3.83 3.82 -1.93
C ASP A 138 -4.45 2.97 -3.07
N GLY A 139 -4.02 3.21 -4.31
CA GLY A 139 -4.23 2.31 -5.47
C GLY A 139 -5.65 2.27 -6.02
N LEU A 140 -6.49 3.30 -5.78
CA LEU A 140 -7.89 3.28 -6.18
C LEU A 140 -8.38 4.65 -6.66
N TRP A 141 -8.29 4.89 -7.97
CA TRP A 141 -8.53 6.22 -8.57
C TRP A 141 -9.64 6.20 -9.64
N GLY A 142 -10.78 5.59 -9.31
CA GLY A 142 -11.88 5.32 -10.26
C GLY A 142 -12.72 6.50 -10.70
N HIS A 143 -12.78 7.56 -9.89
CA HIS A 143 -13.54 8.77 -10.22
C HIS A 143 -12.60 9.96 -10.25
N GLU A 144 -12.74 10.80 -11.28
CA GLU A 144 -11.88 11.97 -11.52
C GLU A 144 -11.81 12.92 -10.32
N GLU A 145 -12.87 13.00 -9.52
CA GLU A 145 -12.98 13.85 -8.33
C GLU A 145 -12.06 13.44 -7.18
N PHE A 146 -11.62 12.18 -7.14
CA PHE A 146 -10.77 11.64 -6.07
C PHE A 146 -9.32 11.47 -6.48
N ILE A 147 -8.95 11.79 -7.73
CA ILE A 147 -7.58 11.64 -8.21
C ILE A 147 -6.73 12.78 -7.64
N PRO A 148 -5.63 12.50 -6.93
CA PRO A 148 -4.65 13.51 -6.57
C PRO A 148 -4.08 14.15 -7.84
N LYS A 149 -3.99 15.48 -7.86
CA LYS A 149 -3.45 16.21 -9.02
C LYS A 149 -2.08 15.71 -9.44
N ASP A 150 -1.24 15.38 -8.46
CA ASP A 150 0.13 14.94 -8.64
C ASP A 150 0.33 13.45 -8.32
N LEU A 151 -0.67 12.60 -8.62
CA LEU A 151 -0.56 11.16 -8.39
C LEU A 151 0.69 10.58 -9.10
N PRO A 152 1.69 10.07 -8.36
CA PRO A 152 2.98 9.67 -8.93
C PRO A 152 2.88 8.62 -10.04
N TYR A 153 2.02 7.62 -9.88
CA TYR A 153 1.82 6.57 -10.88
C TYR A 153 1.22 7.12 -12.20
N ASN A 154 0.27 8.05 -12.12
CA ASN A 154 -0.26 8.72 -13.32
C ASN A 154 0.83 9.55 -14.01
N ASN A 155 1.68 10.24 -13.26
CA ASN A 155 2.79 11.01 -13.81
C ASN A 155 3.84 10.10 -14.46
N TYR A 156 4.12 8.93 -13.86
CA TYR A 156 4.96 7.89 -14.44
C TYR A 156 4.39 7.40 -15.78
N LEU A 157 3.11 7.05 -15.84
CA LEU A 157 2.47 6.62 -17.10
C LEU A 157 2.52 7.74 -18.16
N ARG A 158 2.21 9.00 -17.80
CA ARG A 158 2.32 10.11 -18.76
C ARG A 158 3.73 10.30 -19.31
N SER A 159 4.76 10.10 -18.48
CA SER A 159 6.16 10.20 -18.92
C SER A 159 6.54 9.14 -19.97
N LEU A 160 5.79 8.03 -20.03
CA LEU A 160 5.94 6.95 -20.99
C LEU A 160 5.05 7.09 -22.23
N GLY A 161 4.27 8.18 -22.34
CA GLY A 161 3.39 8.45 -23.47
C GLY A 161 1.95 7.96 -23.33
N TYR A 162 1.51 7.55 -22.13
CA TYR A 162 0.11 7.21 -21.88
C TYR A 162 -0.73 8.48 -21.71
N GLU A 163 -1.32 8.97 -22.80
CA GLU A 163 -2.15 10.18 -22.81
C GLU A 163 -3.58 9.88 -22.37
N SER A 164 -3.95 10.32 -21.16
CA SER A 164 -5.32 10.34 -20.66
C SER A 164 -5.45 11.35 -19.50
N LYS A 165 -6.67 11.81 -19.23
CA LYS A 165 -7.02 12.52 -18.00
C LYS A 165 -6.75 11.64 -16.78
N ASN A 166 -7.08 10.36 -16.85
CA ASN A 166 -6.87 9.38 -15.79
C ASN A 166 -6.17 8.11 -16.34
N PRO A 167 -4.83 8.14 -16.49
CA PRO A 167 -4.09 6.99 -17.01
C PRO A 167 -4.24 5.70 -16.18
N TRP A 168 -4.36 5.82 -14.85
CA TRP A 168 -4.63 4.69 -13.95
C TRP A 168 -5.93 3.96 -14.35
N HIS A 169 -7.00 4.71 -14.61
CA HIS A 169 -8.27 4.11 -15.03
C HIS A 169 -8.18 3.61 -16.47
N ASP A 170 -7.80 4.49 -17.41
CA ASP A 170 -7.95 4.23 -18.84
C ASP A 170 -6.94 3.21 -19.38
N PHE A 171 -5.77 3.07 -18.74
CA PHE A 171 -4.75 2.13 -19.17
C PHE A 171 -4.56 0.96 -18.21
N ALA A 172 -4.29 1.25 -16.93
CA ALA A 172 -3.98 0.19 -15.97
C ALA A 172 -5.22 -0.64 -15.57
N ASN A 173 -6.40 -0.02 -15.53
CA ASN A 173 -7.64 -0.64 -15.04
C ASN A 173 -8.78 -0.64 -16.05
N SER A 174 -8.47 -0.55 -17.34
CA SER A 174 -9.44 -0.65 -18.44
C SER A 174 -8.87 -1.42 -19.61
N HIS A 175 -9.78 -1.86 -20.48
CA HIS A 175 -9.51 -2.74 -21.61
C HIS A 175 -9.85 -2.02 -22.92
N GLU A 176 -9.30 -2.51 -24.03
CA GLU A 176 -9.63 -1.99 -25.36
C GLU A 176 -10.75 -2.85 -25.99
N GLY A 177 -11.83 -2.20 -26.40
CA GLY A 177 -12.92 -2.84 -27.11
C GLY A 177 -12.65 -2.99 -28.61
N PRO A 178 -13.50 -3.72 -29.34
CA PRO A 178 -13.30 -4.01 -30.77
C PRO A 178 -13.22 -2.78 -31.68
N ASN A 179 -13.75 -1.62 -31.24
CA ASN A 179 -13.75 -0.39 -32.00
C ASN A 179 -12.83 0.69 -31.39
N GLY A 180 -11.94 0.29 -30.48
CA GLY A 180 -11.03 1.20 -29.77
C GLY A 180 -11.69 1.95 -28.61
N GLU A 181 -12.91 1.59 -28.21
CA GLU A 181 -13.54 2.15 -27.02
C GLU A 181 -12.87 1.65 -25.72
N ILE A 182 -12.90 2.48 -24.68
CA ILE A 182 -12.39 2.11 -23.36
C ILE A 182 -13.46 1.31 -22.62
N LEU A 183 -13.16 0.05 -22.35
CA LEU A 183 -14.00 -0.84 -21.56
C LEU A 183 -13.51 -0.83 -20.11
N SER A 184 -14.19 -0.09 -19.24
CA SER A 184 -13.79 0.08 -17.84
C SER A 184 -13.77 -1.25 -17.06
N GLY A 185 -12.70 -1.49 -16.31
CA GLY A 185 -12.57 -2.63 -15.39
C GLY A 185 -13.45 -2.54 -14.14
N TRP A 186 -14.09 -1.39 -13.89
CA TRP A 186 -15.14 -1.26 -12.87
C TRP A 186 -16.37 -2.12 -13.19
N TYR A 187 -16.58 -2.45 -14.47
CA TYR A 187 -17.60 -3.40 -14.87
C TYR A 187 -17.01 -4.81 -14.93
N ILE A 188 -17.36 -5.64 -13.94
CA ILE A 188 -16.86 -7.03 -13.79
C ILE A 188 -16.91 -7.85 -15.09
N ARG A 189 -17.92 -7.62 -15.94
CA ARG A 189 -18.04 -8.26 -17.27
C ARG A 189 -16.80 -8.07 -18.16
N ASN A 190 -15.98 -7.06 -17.93
CA ASN A 190 -14.81 -6.75 -18.74
C ASN A 190 -13.51 -7.40 -18.20
N ASN A 191 -13.49 -7.88 -16.95
CA ASN A 191 -12.25 -8.33 -16.27
C ASN A 191 -11.60 -9.60 -16.86
N HIS A 192 -12.21 -10.20 -17.87
CA HIS A 192 -11.62 -11.29 -18.64
C HIS A 192 -10.69 -10.80 -19.77
N LEU A 193 -10.68 -9.49 -20.03
CA LEU A 193 -9.87 -8.85 -21.05
C LEU A 193 -8.52 -8.39 -20.46
N PRO A 194 -7.46 -8.26 -21.28
CA PRO A 194 -6.19 -7.70 -20.83
C PRO A 194 -6.31 -6.20 -20.56
N ALA A 195 -5.60 -5.70 -19.55
CA ALA A 195 -5.45 -4.25 -19.37
C ALA A 195 -4.70 -3.63 -20.56
N ARG A 196 -4.95 -2.35 -20.84
CA ARG A 196 -4.31 -1.61 -21.95
C ARG A 196 -2.86 -1.22 -21.65
N VAL A 197 -2.49 -1.13 -20.36
CA VAL A 197 -1.11 -0.85 -19.94
C VAL A 197 -0.19 -2.03 -20.29
N LYS A 198 1.08 -1.74 -20.59
CA LYS A 198 2.09 -2.80 -20.68
C LYS A 198 2.34 -3.38 -19.29
N GLU A 199 2.58 -4.69 -19.20
CA GLU A 199 2.76 -5.39 -17.92
C GLU A 199 3.87 -4.76 -17.06
N GLU A 200 5.00 -4.43 -17.67
CA GLU A 200 6.16 -3.80 -17.01
C GLU A 200 5.87 -2.40 -16.44
N HIS A 201 4.77 -1.77 -16.87
CA HIS A 201 4.31 -0.46 -16.42
C HIS A 201 3.08 -0.55 -15.50
N SER A 202 2.58 -1.76 -15.19
CA SER A 202 1.43 -1.97 -14.32
C SER A 202 1.72 -1.59 -12.85
N GLU A 203 0.67 -1.45 -12.04
CA GLU A 203 0.77 -0.98 -10.65
C GLU A 203 1.69 -1.88 -9.80
N THR A 204 1.55 -3.19 -9.91
CA THR A 204 2.41 -4.14 -9.17
C THR A 204 3.86 -4.02 -9.61
N ALA A 205 4.14 -3.88 -10.91
CA ALA A 205 5.50 -3.71 -11.42
C ALA A 205 6.10 -2.37 -10.94
N TYR A 206 5.36 -1.28 -11.07
CA TYR A 206 5.75 0.04 -10.60
C TYR A 206 6.07 0.06 -9.11
N MET A 207 5.17 -0.45 -8.26
CA MET A 207 5.35 -0.45 -6.81
C MET A 207 6.52 -1.34 -6.37
N THR A 208 6.75 -2.45 -7.10
CA THR A 208 7.91 -3.31 -6.89
C THR A 208 9.22 -2.58 -7.22
N ASN A 209 9.27 -1.85 -8.33
CA ASN A 209 10.44 -1.06 -8.72
C ASN A 209 10.73 0.05 -7.69
N LYS A 210 9.69 0.73 -7.18
CA LYS A 210 9.83 1.74 -6.13
C LYS A 210 10.37 1.19 -4.80
N ALA A 211 9.99 -0.03 -4.45
CA ALA A 211 10.60 -0.72 -3.31
C ALA A 211 12.09 -1.03 -3.55
N MET A 212 12.47 -1.42 -4.78
CA MET A 212 13.88 -1.66 -5.15
C MET A 212 14.69 -0.36 -5.11
N ASP A 213 14.13 0.75 -5.57
CA ASP A 213 14.73 2.08 -5.50
C ASP A 213 15.02 2.46 -4.04
N PHE A 214 14.01 2.33 -3.16
CA PHE A 214 14.18 2.59 -1.72
C PHE A 214 15.29 1.75 -1.08
N ILE A 215 15.33 0.45 -1.39
CA ILE A 215 16.34 -0.49 -0.83
C ILE A 215 17.73 -0.10 -1.31
N THR A 216 17.87 0.25 -2.58
CA THR A 216 19.15 0.66 -3.19
C THR A 216 19.63 1.99 -2.60
N GLU A 217 18.74 2.96 -2.48
CA GLU A 217 19.02 4.29 -1.91
C GLU A 217 19.43 4.21 -0.43
N THR A 218 18.74 3.39 0.36
CA THR A 218 18.97 3.33 1.82
C THR A 218 20.30 2.66 2.17
N GLY A 219 20.83 1.80 1.28
CA GLY A 219 22.13 1.18 1.41
C GLY A 219 22.28 0.35 2.70
N GLU A 220 23.30 0.68 3.49
CA GLU A 220 23.66 -0.09 4.69
C GLU A 220 22.88 0.31 5.96
N ASN A 221 22.08 1.37 5.90
CA ASN A 221 21.28 1.81 7.05
C ASN A 221 20.21 0.77 7.40
N SER A 222 19.83 0.69 8.68
CA SER A 222 18.75 -0.21 9.10
C SER A 222 17.39 0.37 8.70
N TRP A 223 16.51 -0.46 8.13
CA TRP A 223 15.21 0.02 7.64
C TRP A 223 14.06 -0.97 7.85
N CYS A 224 12.86 -0.42 7.93
CA CYS A 224 11.59 -1.13 7.86
C CYS A 224 10.79 -0.53 6.70
N LEU A 225 10.67 -1.28 5.61
CA LEU A 225 9.87 -0.86 4.45
C LEU A 225 8.54 -1.60 4.49
N HIS A 226 7.44 -0.86 4.57
CA HIS A 226 6.13 -1.39 4.25
C HIS A 226 5.91 -1.32 2.74
N LEU A 227 6.00 -2.46 2.07
CA LEU A 227 5.64 -2.62 0.65
C LEU A 227 4.19 -3.10 0.58
N SER A 228 3.29 -2.21 0.23
CA SER A 228 1.85 -2.39 0.40
C SER A 228 1.15 -2.26 -0.94
N TYR A 229 0.96 -3.42 -1.60
CA TYR A 229 0.20 -3.53 -2.84
C TYR A 229 -1.31 -3.38 -2.59
#